data_AF-A0A8J5SH35-F1
#
_entry.id   AF-A0A8J5SH35-F1
#
_cell.length_a   1.000
_cell.length_b   1.000
_cell.length_c   1.000
_cell.angle_alpha   90.00
_cell.angle_beta   90.00
_cell.angle_gamma   90.00
#
_symmetry.space_group_name_H-M   'P 1'
#
loop_
_entity.id
_entity.type
_entity.pdbx_description
1 polymer ?
#
loop_
_entity_poly.entity_id
_entity_poly.type
_entity_poly.pdbx_seq_one_letter_code
_entity_poly.pdbx_strand_id
1 'polypeptide(L)'
;MQKHEGNADLAYWLSNSSSLLIILQKSLKPAGSSGTTPLKRPQTQTSFLGRMVFRASNITVDMDLVRQVEAKYPAFLFKQQLTAFVEGLYGMIRDNVKREISSVLSLIIQAPRTAKAGLLTDQGSNWQAIVDHLNDLLKTLQENCVPTIFARKIFTQIFSSINAQLFNSLLVRRECCSFSNGEYVKQGLEELEAWCTQSKPEYAGSAWDELKHICQAVGFLVIFKKFRISYDEIINDLCTALSVQQLYKICTQYWDDKYNTESVSEEVSTRRMLMN
;
A
#
# COMPACT_ATOMS: atom_id res chain seq x y z
N MET A 1 -18.78 26.86 2.18
CA MET A 1 -18.13 25.79 2.97
C MET A 1 -18.60 24.46 2.43
N GLN A 2 -17.84 23.84 1.52
CA GLN A 2 -18.15 22.51 1.02
C GLN A 2 -17.95 21.53 2.17
N LYS A 3 -19.03 20.85 2.56
CA LYS A 3 -18.99 19.68 3.45
C LYS A 3 -18.05 18.68 2.77
N HIS A 4 -16.85 18.46 3.31
CA HIS A 4 -16.11 17.26 2.96
C HIS A 4 -17.05 16.10 3.30
N GLU A 5 -17.55 15.37 2.31
CA GLU A 5 -18.19 14.08 2.55
C GLU A 5 -17.21 13.27 3.40
N GLY A 6 -17.60 12.96 4.64
CA GLY A 6 -16.70 12.28 5.56
C GLY A 6 -16.36 10.90 5.00
N ASN A 7 -15.17 10.37 5.30
CA ASN A 7 -14.84 8.99 4.93
C ASN A 7 -15.91 8.00 5.45
N ALA A 8 -16.64 8.34 6.51
CA ALA A 8 -17.82 7.62 7.00
C ALA A 8 -18.98 7.60 5.99
N ASP A 9 -19.37 8.74 5.42
CA ASP A 9 -20.44 8.82 4.41
C ASP A 9 -20.06 8.02 3.16
N LEU A 10 -18.80 8.16 2.71
CA LEU A 10 -18.27 7.40 1.58
C LEU A 10 -18.25 5.89 1.87
N ALA A 11 -17.85 5.48 3.08
CA ALA A 11 -17.82 4.08 3.50
C ALA A 11 -19.23 3.48 3.57
N TYR A 12 -20.20 4.22 4.10
CA TYR A 12 -21.61 3.85 4.10
C TYR A 12 -22.10 3.58 2.67
N TRP A 13 -21.88 4.52 1.75
CA TRP A 13 -22.30 4.35 0.36
C TRP A 13 -21.54 3.23 -0.35
N LEU A 14 -20.24 3.03 -0.05
CA LEU A 14 -19.44 1.96 -0.62
C LEU A 14 -19.99 0.59 -0.22
N SER A 15 -20.35 0.42 1.05
CA SER A 15 -20.94 -0.82 1.57
C SER A 15 -22.29 -1.14 0.90
N ASN A 16 -23.20 -0.17 0.86
CA ASN A 16 -24.53 -0.34 0.28
C ASN A 16 -24.49 -0.56 -1.24
N SER A 17 -23.74 0.28 -1.98
CA SER A 17 -23.66 0.19 -3.44
C SER A 17 -22.94 -1.07 -3.91
N SER A 18 -21.90 -1.52 -3.21
CA SER A 18 -21.23 -2.78 -3.52
C SER A 18 -22.10 -4.01 -3.25
N SER A 19 -22.90 -3.99 -2.17
CA SER A 19 -23.89 -5.02 -1.89
C SER A 19 -24.95 -5.11 -2.98
N LEU A 20 -25.51 -3.96 -3.39
CA LEU A 20 -26.44 -3.87 -4.51
C LEU A 20 -25.83 -4.38 -5.81
N LEU A 21 -24.57 -4.03 -6.08
CA LEU A 21 -23.86 -4.48 -7.27
C LEU A 21 -23.71 -6.00 -7.31
N ILE A 22 -23.41 -6.61 -6.15
CA ILE A 22 -23.25 -8.07 -6.04
C ILE A 22 -24.60 -8.78 -6.19
N ILE A 23 -25.66 -8.26 -5.59
CA ILE A 23 -27.03 -8.78 -5.79
C ILE A 23 -27.41 -8.69 -7.26
N LEU A 24 -27.17 -7.56 -7.91
CA LEU A 24 -27.44 -7.36 -9.33
C LEU A 24 -26.62 -8.34 -10.19
N GLN A 25 -25.33 -8.50 -9.91
CA GLN A 25 -24.46 -9.44 -10.62
C GLN A 25 -24.94 -10.89 -10.54
N LYS A 26 -25.41 -11.32 -9.37
CA LYS A 26 -25.94 -12.68 -9.16
C LYS A 26 -27.34 -12.86 -9.77
N SER A 27 -28.13 -11.78 -9.85
CA SER A 27 -29.49 -11.80 -10.43
C SER A 27 -29.51 -11.83 -11.96
N LEU A 28 -28.45 -11.35 -12.63
CA LEU A 28 -28.38 -11.30 -14.09
C LEU A 28 -27.68 -12.53 -14.66
N LYS A 29 -28.30 -13.20 -15.66
CA LYS A 29 -27.64 -14.28 -16.40
C LYS A 29 -26.38 -13.78 -17.12
N PRO A 30 -25.27 -14.54 -17.13
CA PRO A 30 -24.11 -14.23 -17.96
C PRO A 30 -24.54 -14.15 -19.43
N ALA A 31 -24.07 -13.13 -20.15
CA ALA A 31 -24.33 -13.01 -21.58
C ALA A 31 -23.78 -14.25 -22.31
N GLY A 32 -24.66 -15.09 -22.85
CA GLY A 32 -24.31 -16.30 -23.60
C GLY A 32 -24.62 -17.65 -22.94
N SER A 33 -25.37 -17.71 -21.83
CA SER A 33 -25.74 -18.98 -21.18
C SER A 33 -26.90 -19.74 -21.85
N SER A 34 -27.13 -19.52 -23.15
CA SER A 34 -28.16 -20.20 -23.94
C SER A 34 -27.49 -21.06 -25.00
N GLY A 35 -27.37 -22.37 -24.75
CA GLY A 35 -27.03 -23.35 -25.79
C GLY A 35 -25.72 -24.10 -25.58
N THR A 36 -25.83 -25.42 -25.65
CA THR A 36 -24.80 -26.45 -25.65
C THR A 36 -23.64 -26.21 -26.64
N THR A 37 -22.39 -26.07 -26.17
CA THR A 37 -21.15 -26.74 -26.66
C THR A 37 -19.86 -26.09 -26.09
N PRO A 38 -18.76 -26.85 -25.88
CA PRO A 38 -17.58 -26.39 -25.16
C PRO A 38 -16.46 -25.95 -26.11
N LEU A 39 -16.21 -24.65 -26.22
CA LEU A 39 -14.87 -24.04 -26.41
C LEU A 39 -15.03 -22.53 -26.54
N LYS A 40 -14.84 -21.73 -25.48
CA LYS A 40 -14.54 -20.30 -25.66
C LYS A 40 -13.47 -19.78 -24.72
N ARG A 41 -12.49 -19.16 -25.39
CA ARG A 41 -11.37 -18.35 -24.91
C ARG A 41 -11.75 -17.40 -23.76
N PRO A 42 -10.81 -17.08 -22.85
CA PRO A 42 -11.08 -16.18 -21.74
C PRO A 42 -11.37 -14.77 -22.27
N GLN A 43 -12.62 -14.31 -22.09
CA GLN A 43 -12.94 -12.90 -22.18
C GLN A 43 -12.18 -12.18 -21.08
N THR A 44 -11.20 -11.38 -21.46
CA THR A 44 -10.46 -10.49 -20.58
C THR A 44 -11.41 -9.43 -20.02
N GLN A 45 -11.96 -9.70 -18.83
CA GLN A 45 -12.61 -8.66 -18.04
C GLN A 45 -11.55 -7.61 -17.68
N THR A 46 -11.73 -6.42 -18.26
CA THR A 46 -10.82 -5.27 -18.10
C THR A 46 -11.10 -4.48 -16.82
N SER A 47 -12.28 -4.62 -16.22
CA SER A 47 -12.62 -3.95 -14.95
C SER A 47 -12.14 -4.74 -13.74
N PHE A 48 -11.61 -3.99 -12.76
CA PHE A 48 -11.01 -4.49 -11.54
C PHE A 48 -11.98 -5.31 -10.67
N LEU A 49 -13.25 -4.88 -10.61
CA LEU A 49 -14.29 -5.61 -9.87
C LEU A 49 -14.70 -6.92 -10.56
N GLY A 50 -14.68 -6.99 -11.89
CA GLY A 50 -14.96 -8.24 -12.62
C GLY A 50 -14.06 -9.40 -12.18
N ARG A 51 -12.77 -9.12 -11.96
CA ARG A 51 -11.79 -10.10 -11.47
C ARG A 51 -11.94 -10.46 -9.98
N MET A 52 -12.55 -9.60 -9.16
CA MET A 52 -12.72 -9.85 -7.72
C MET A 52 -13.98 -10.62 -7.35
N VAL A 53 -15.07 -10.41 -8.10
CA VAL A 53 -16.39 -10.94 -7.76
C VAL A 53 -16.42 -12.47 -7.79
N PHE A 54 -15.54 -13.12 -8.56
CA PHE A 54 -15.44 -14.59 -8.58
C PHE A 54 -14.82 -15.22 -7.32
N ARG A 55 -14.28 -14.42 -6.38
CA ARG A 55 -13.64 -14.94 -5.14
C ARG A 55 -14.22 -14.39 -3.84
N ALA A 56 -15.17 -13.47 -3.88
CA ALA A 56 -15.77 -12.88 -2.67
C ALA A 56 -16.94 -13.76 -2.14
N SER A 57 -16.62 -14.91 -1.57
CA SER A 57 -17.57 -15.83 -0.94
C SER A 57 -17.88 -15.51 0.53
N ASN A 58 -17.90 -14.22 0.93
CA ASN A 58 -18.19 -13.84 2.32
C ASN A 58 -19.42 -12.92 2.48
N ILE A 59 -20.16 -12.64 1.40
CA ILE A 59 -21.47 -12.00 1.54
C ILE A 59 -22.51 -13.09 1.73
N THR A 60 -22.85 -13.37 2.99
CA THR A 60 -23.96 -14.23 3.42
C THR A 60 -25.29 -13.53 3.17
N VAL A 61 -25.60 -13.24 1.91
CA VAL A 61 -27.01 -13.12 1.52
C VAL A 61 -27.47 -14.56 1.35
N ASP A 62 -28.46 -15.01 2.11
CA ASP A 62 -29.07 -16.33 1.93
C ASP A 62 -29.63 -16.41 0.48
N MET A 63 -28.91 -17.15 -0.37
CA MET A 63 -28.88 -16.97 -1.83
C MET A 63 -29.84 -17.90 -2.59
N ASP A 64 -30.51 -18.86 -1.94
CA ASP A 64 -31.34 -19.86 -2.64
C ASP A 64 -32.66 -19.31 -3.22
N LEU A 65 -32.94 -18.01 -3.02
CA LEU A 65 -34.19 -17.35 -3.44
C LEU A 65 -34.06 -16.45 -4.68
N VAL A 66 -32.84 -16.17 -5.19
CA VAL A 66 -32.67 -15.22 -6.31
C VAL A 66 -32.78 -15.93 -7.66
N ARG A 67 -33.95 -15.86 -8.30
CA ARG A 67 -34.15 -16.33 -9.68
C ARG A 67 -33.31 -15.49 -10.65
N GLN A 68 -32.48 -16.15 -11.46
CA GLN A 68 -31.69 -15.48 -12.50
C GLN A 68 -32.58 -15.00 -13.64
N VAL A 69 -32.50 -13.70 -13.94
CA VAL A 69 -33.28 -13.02 -14.96
C VAL A 69 -32.40 -12.67 -16.16
N GLU A 70 -32.96 -12.77 -17.36
CA GLU A 70 -32.33 -12.27 -18.56
C GLU A 70 -32.37 -10.73 -18.56
N ALA A 71 -31.20 -10.10 -18.48
CA ALA A 71 -31.09 -8.65 -18.42
C ALA A 71 -31.30 -8.03 -19.80
N LYS A 72 -32.10 -6.96 -19.87
CA LYS A 72 -32.14 -6.07 -21.04
C LYS A 72 -31.05 -5.01 -20.94
N TYR A 73 -30.79 -4.33 -22.06
CA TYR A 73 -29.76 -3.27 -22.16
C TYR A 73 -29.76 -2.25 -21.01
N PRO A 74 -30.90 -1.70 -20.53
CA PRO A 74 -30.91 -0.76 -19.40
C PRO A 74 -30.34 -1.34 -18.10
N ALA A 75 -30.53 -2.63 -17.84
CA ALA A 75 -29.98 -3.28 -16.64
C ALA A 75 -28.46 -3.43 -16.72
N PHE A 76 -27.92 -3.67 -17.92
CA PHE A 76 -26.47 -3.68 -18.14
C PHE A 76 -25.86 -2.29 -17.97
N LEU A 77 -26.51 -1.24 -18.49
CA LEU A 77 -26.07 0.14 -18.28
C LEU A 77 -26.10 0.53 -16.80
N PHE A 78 -27.17 0.20 -16.10
CA PHE A 78 -27.27 0.46 -14.66
C PHE A 78 -26.16 -0.26 -13.88
N LYS A 79 -25.91 -1.55 -14.18
CA LYS A 79 -24.79 -2.31 -13.58
C LYS A 79 -23.45 -1.65 -13.84
N GLN A 80 -23.22 -1.15 -15.05
CA GLN A 80 -21.98 -0.46 -15.42
C GLN A 80 -21.82 0.85 -14.65
N GLN A 81 -22.88 1.67 -14.57
CA GLN A 81 -22.86 2.91 -13.80
C GLN A 81 -22.65 2.66 -12.31
N LEU A 82 -23.32 1.65 -11.74
CA LEU A 82 -23.14 1.25 -10.34
C LEU A 82 -21.71 0.75 -10.07
N THR A 83 -21.11 0.02 -11.02
CA THR A 83 -19.70 -0.40 -10.96
C THR A 83 -18.78 0.82 -10.90
N ALA A 84 -18.96 1.78 -11.80
CA ALA A 84 -18.16 3.00 -11.83
C ALA A 84 -18.36 3.85 -10.55
N PHE A 85 -19.57 3.88 -10.00
CA PHE A 85 -19.88 4.56 -8.75
C PHE A 85 -19.13 3.92 -7.56
N VAL A 86 -19.17 2.59 -7.42
CA VAL A 86 -18.41 1.85 -6.40
C VAL A 86 -16.90 2.10 -6.53
N GLU A 87 -16.36 2.08 -7.75
CA GLU A 87 -14.95 2.37 -8.02
C GLU A 87 -14.59 3.82 -7.64
N GLY A 88 -15.49 4.77 -7.91
CA GLY A 88 -15.35 6.17 -7.51
C GLY A 88 -15.28 6.35 -5.99
N LEU A 89 -16.23 5.77 -5.25
CA LEU A 89 -16.26 5.83 -3.78
C LEU A 89 -14.99 5.22 -3.16
N TYR A 90 -14.61 4.02 -3.62
CA TYR A 90 -13.36 3.37 -3.22
C TYR A 90 -12.15 4.27 -3.48
N GLY A 91 -12.08 4.89 -4.66
CA GLY A 91 -11.00 5.81 -5.03
C GLY A 91 -10.93 7.03 -4.10
N MET A 92 -12.07 7.66 -3.82
CA MET A 92 -12.15 8.84 -2.96
C MET A 92 -11.67 8.57 -1.53
N ILE A 93 -12.13 7.49 -0.89
CA ILE A 93 -11.70 7.11 0.47
C ILE A 93 -10.18 6.90 0.49
N ARG A 94 -9.68 6.10 -0.46
CA ARG A 94 -8.25 5.81 -0.58
C ARG A 94 -7.44 7.10 -0.75
N ASP A 95 -7.86 7.97 -1.65
CA ASP A 95 -7.08 9.16 -2.01
C ASP A 95 -7.13 10.23 -0.91
N ASN A 96 -8.20 10.30 -0.12
CA ASN A 96 -8.26 11.13 1.08
C ASN A 96 -7.22 10.69 2.13
N VAL A 97 -7.22 9.41 2.51
CA VAL A 97 -6.29 8.91 3.54
C VAL A 97 -4.85 8.94 3.05
N LYS A 98 -4.61 8.64 1.76
CA LYS A 98 -3.28 8.82 1.16
C LYS A 98 -2.79 10.26 1.27
N ARG A 99 -3.65 11.25 1.08
CA ARG A 99 -3.29 12.67 1.16
C ARG A 99 -2.93 13.06 2.60
N GLU A 100 -3.70 12.62 3.58
CA GLU A 100 -3.43 12.82 5.01
C GLU A 100 -2.09 12.22 5.41
N ILE A 101 -1.87 10.93 5.09
CA ILE A 101 -0.60 10.24 5.37
C ILE A 101 0.57 10.90 4.63
N SER A 102 0.39 11.32 3.37
CA SER A 102 1.46 12.00 2.60
C SER A 102 1.88 13.32 3.24
N SER A 103 0.94 14.05 3.85
CA SER A 103 1.25 15.27 4.59
C SER A 103 2.17 14.97 5.78
N VAL A 104 1.88 13.92 6.56
CA VAL A 104 2.70 13.50 7.69
C VAL A 104 4.05 12.93 7.24
N LEU A 105 4.07 12.11 6.18
CA LEU A 105 5.30 11.60 5.57
C LEU A 105 6.24 12.72 5.13
N SER A 106 5.70 13.83 4.63
CA SER A 106 6.53 14.97 4.25
C SER A 106 7.32 15.55 5.42
N LEU A 107 6.79 15.48 6.65
CA LEU A 107 7.45 15.90 7.88
C LEU A 107 8.52 14.87 8.28
N ILE A 108 8.18 13.57 8.21
CA ILE A 108 9.13 12.46 8.46
C ILE A 108 10.35 12.57 7.54
N ILE A 109 10.13 12.81 6.24
CA ILE A 109 11.20 12.94 5.24
C ILE A 109 12.04 14.20 5.49
N GLN A 110 11.48 15.24 6.10
CA GLN A 110 12.18 16.49 6.42
C GLN A 110 12.91 16.44 7.78
N ALA A 111 12.54 15.52 8.68
CA ALA A 111 13.15 15.39 10.01
C ALA A 111 14.70 15.35 10.00
N PRO A 112 15.37 14.69 9.04
CA PRO A 112 16.84 14.71 8.94
C PRO A 112 17.43 16.11 8.74
N ARG A 113 16.67 17.05 8.18
CA ARG A 113 17.11 18.45 7.99
C ARG A 113 17.02 19.26 9.28
N THR A 114 16.06 18.93 10.15
CA THR A 114 15.75 19.70 11.37
C THR A 114 16.48 19.18 12.61
N ALA A 115 16.96 17.93 12.60
CA ALA A 115 17.68 17.29 13.70
C ALA A 115 19.04 17.91 14.08
N LYS A 116 19.48 18.99 13.41
CA LYS A 116 20.56 19.86 13.91
C LYS A 116 20.18 20.60 15.21
N ALA A 117 18.90 20.59 15.62
CA ALA A 117 18.44 21.05 16.92
C ALA A 117 17.98 19.84 17.74
N GLY A 118 18.76 19.47 18.76
CA GLY A 118 18.57 18.28 19.60
C GLY A 118 17.32 18.32 20.50
N LEU A 119 16.12 18.35 19.92
CA LEU A 119 14.87 18.38 20.66
C LEU A 119 13.80 17.57 19.91
N LEU A 120 13.83 16.24 20.08
CA LEU A 120 12.66 15.40 19.82
C LEU A 120 12.00 15.11 21.17
N THR A 121 11.24 16.09 21.65
CA THR A 121 10.43 16.02 22.87
C THR A 121 9.07 15.40 22.57
N ASP A 122 8.79 14.26 23.19
CA ASP A 122 7.57 13.85 23.96
C ASP A 122 6.16 14.23 23.47
N GLN A 123 6.00 14.68 22.23
CA GLN A 123 4.71 14.82 21.52
C GLN A 123 4.76 13.76 20.42
N GLY A 124 3.75 12.88 20.38
CA GLY A 124 3.75 11.61 19.62
C GLY A 124 4.51 11.64 18.30
N SER A 125 5.32 10.61 18.05
CA SER A 125 6.12 10.50 16.83
C SER A 125 5.23 10.74 15.59
N ASN A 126 5.77 11.40 14.56
CA ASN A 126 5.03 11.55 13.29
C ASN A 126 4.58 10.18 12.73
N TRP A 127 5.27 9.10 13.12
CA TRP A 127 4.89 7.72 12.82
C TRP A 127 3.59 7.30 13.53
N GLN A 128 3.43 7.64 14.81
CA GLN A 128 2.18 7.42 15.54
C GLN A 128 0.99 8.11 14.86
N ALA A 129 1.16 9.33 14.35
CA ALA A 129 0.10 10.01 13.59
C ALA A 129 -0.31 9.23 12.32
N ILE A 130 0.63 8.56 11.63
CA ILE A 130 0.30 7.67 10.51
C ILE A 130 -0.49 6.46 11.02
N VAL A 131 -0.07 5.84 12.12
CA VAL A 131 -0.78 4.71 12.74
C VAL A 131 -2.20 5.10 13.14
N ASP A 132 -2.40 6.31 13.67
CA ASP A 132 -3.71 6.84 14.05
C ASP A 132 -4.62 7.00 12.81
N HIS A 133 -4.10 7.55 11.70
CA HIS A 133 -4.85 7.61 10.43
C HIS A 133 -5.25 6.22 9.91
N LEU A 134 -4.38 5.21 10.07
CA LEU A 134 -4.70 3.83 9.69
C LEU A 134 -5.81 3.24 10.59
N ASN A 135 -5.75 3.50 11.90
CA ASN A 135 -6.75 3.07 12.86
C ASN A 135 -8.12 3.73 12.62
N ASP A 136 -8.14 5.04 12.36
CA ASP A 136 -9.37 5.78 12.07
C ASP A 136 -10.05 5.28 10.80
N LEU A 137 -9.27 5.00 9.75
CA LEU A 137 -9.78 4.37 8.54
C LEU A 137 -10.32 2.97 8.84
N LEU A 138 -9.57 2.12 9.54
CA LEU A 138 -9.99 0.76 9.87
C LEU A 138 -11.32 0.77 10.63
N LYS A 139 -11.43 1.61 11.66
CA LYS A 139 -12.64 1.81 12.44
C LYS A 139 -13.81 2.25 11.56
N THR A 140 -13.60 3.25 10.71
CA THR A 140 -14.62 3.76 9.78
C THR A 140 -15.14 2.67 8.85
N LEU A 141 -14.25 1.85 8.29
CA LEU A 141 -14.61 0.74 7.40
C LEU A 141 -15.36 -0.38 8.15
N GLN A 142 -14.97 -0.66 9.39
CA GLN A 142 -15.61 -1.66 10.24
C GLN A 142 -17.02 -1.24 10.66
N GLU A 143 -17.18 -0.02 11.16
CA GLU A 143 -18.47 0.52 11.62
C GLU A 143 -19.52 0.61 10.48
N ASN A 144 -19.06 0.79 9.25
CA ASN A 144 -19.92 0.82 8.06
C ASN A 144 -20.06 -0.55 7.36
N CYS A 145 -19.57 -1.63 7.98
CA CYS A 145 -19.62 -2.99 7.44
C CYS A 145 -19.05 -3.10 6.01
N VAL A 146 -18.03 -2.31 5.68
CA VAL A 146 -17.44 -2.33 4.34
C VAL A 146 -16.82 -3.70 4.08
N PRO A 147 -17.11 -4.35 2.94
CA PRO A 147 -16.54 -5.64 2.63
C PRO A 147 -15.01 -5.63 2.72
N THR A 148 -14.43 -6.61 3.44
CA THR A 148 -12.99 -6.66 3.78
C THR A 148 -12.06 -6.66 2.57
N ILE A 149 -12.58 -7.01 1.39
CA ILE A 149 -11.83 -6.95 0.14
C ILE A 149 -11.48 -5.51 -0.28
N PHE A 150 -12.35 -4.54 0.00
CA PHE A 150 -12.06 -3.13 -0.22
C PHE A 150 -11.02 -2.66 0.78
N ALA A 151 -11.23 -2.95 2.07
CA ALA A 151 -10.28 -2.57 3.12
C ALA A 151 -8.86 -3.05 2.82
N ARG A 152 -8.68 -4.34 2.51
CA ARG A 152 -7.38 -4.91 2.11
C ARG A 152 -6.73 -4.12 0.99
N LYS A 153 -7.48 -3.85 -0.08
CA LYS A 153 -6.93 -3.12 -1.23
C LYS A 153 -6.61 -1.67 -0.93
N ILE A 154 -7.40 -1.00 -0.09
CA ILE A 154 -7.09 0.37 0.35
C ILE A 154 -5.77 0.35 1.13
N PHE A 155 -5.62 -0.53 2.13
CA PHE A 155 -4.39 -0.61 2.94
C PHE A 155 -3.17 -1.02 2.11
N THR A 156 -3.27 -2.02 1.23
CA THR A 156 -2.20 -2.36 0.28
C THR A 156 -1.77 -1.13 -0.53
N GLN A 157 -2.72 -0.36 -1.06
CA GLN A 157 -2.38 0.82 -1.85
C GLN A 157 -1.82 1.98 -1.01
N ILE A 158 -2.20 2.11 0.26
CA ILE A 158 -1.62 3.07 1.20
C ILE A 158 -0.16 2.69 1.50
N PHE A 159 0.10 1.44 1.88
CA PHE A 159 1.45 0.94 2.20
C PHE A 159 2.38 1.04 0.99
N SER A 160 1.90 0.68 -0.20
CA SER A 160 2.64 0.87 -1.45
C SER A 160 3.00 2.35 -1.71
N SER A 161 2.11 3.27 -1.33
CA SER A 161 2.36 4.71 -1.42
C SER A 161 3.38 5.21 -0.40
N ILE A 162 3.36 4.67 0.83
CA ILE A 162 4.35 4.96 1.88
C ILE A 162 5.73 4.49 1.40
N ASN A 163 5.83 3.23 0.95
CA ASN A 163 7.06 2.66 0.38
C ASN A 163 7.63 3.57 -0.71
N ALA A 164 6.81 3.94 -1.70
CA ALA A 164 7.26 4.76 -2.81
C ALA A 164 7.77 6.14 -2.35
N GLN A 165 7.07 6.81 -1.44
CA GLN A 165 7.47 8.16 -0.97
C GLN A 165 8.78 8.14 -0.18
N LEU A 166 8.91 7.21 0.77
CA LEU A 166 10.12 7.09 1.58
C LEU A 166 11.31 6.62 0.75
N PHE A 167 11.13 5.58 -0.06
CA PHE A 167 12.19 5.03 -0.88
C PHE A 167 12.67 6.01 -1.95
N ASN A 168 11.76 6.73 -2.63
CA ASN A 168 12.15 7.79 -3.57
C ASN A 168 12.91 8.92 -2.86
N SER A 169 12.58 9.21 -1.60
CA SER A 169 13.31 10.21 -0.82
C SER A 169 14.74 9.76 -0.55
N LEU A 170 14.97 8.50 -0.17
CA LEU A 170 16.32 7.92 -0.06
C LEU A 170 17.08 8.00 -1.38
N LEU A 171 16.43 7.72 -2.51
CA LEU A 171 17.11 7.77 -3.81
C LEU A 171 17.47 9.20 -4.24
N VAL A 172 16.67 10.20 -3.89
CA VAL A 172 16.83 11.56 -4.44
C VAL A 172 17.62 12.47 -3.49
N ARG A 173 17.56 12.24 -2.19
CA ARG A 173 18.01 13.18 -1.16
C ARG A 173 19.13 12.57 -0.32
N ARG A 174 20.33 13.14 -0.43
CA ARG A 174 21.51 12.67 0.31
C ARG A 174 21.31 12.73 1.82
N GLU A 175 20.59 13.73 2.33
CA GLU A 175 20.31 13.90 3.75
C GLU A 175 19.45 12.78 4.34
N CYS A 176 18.72 12.02 3.52
CA CYS A 176 17.94 10.88 3.98
C CYS A 176 18.80 9.60 4.09
N CYS A 177 20.02 9.58 3.54
CA CYS A 177 20.90 8.42 3.54
C CYS A 177 21.94 8.49 4.69
N SER A 178 21.52 8.73 5.93
CA SER A 178 22.40 8.66 7.10
C SER A 178 22.07 7.47 8.00
N PHE A 179 23.01 7.09 8.88
CA PHE A 179 22.78 6.04 9.87
C PHE A 179 21.65 6.43 10.83
N SER A 180 21.69 7.65 11.39
CA SER A 180 20.68 8.13 12.33
C SER A 180 19.28 8.21 11.71
N ASN A 181 19.18 8.65 10.44
CA ASN A 181 17.89 8.62 9.74
C ASN A 181 17.44 7.19 9.46
N GLY A 182 18.36 6.29 9.15
CA GLY A 182 18.08 4.86 9.04
C GLY A 182 17.44 4.31 10.32
N GLU A 183 18.00 4.61 11.50
CA GLU A 183 17.42 4.21 12.79
C GLU A 183 16.02 4.81 12.99
N TYR A 184 15.86 6.10 12.72
CA TYR A 184 14.57 6.79 12.87
C TYR A 184 13.47 6.19 11.97
N VAL A 185 13.78 5.92 10.70
CA VAL A 185 12.82 5.30 9.78
C VAL A 185 12.57 3.84 10.15
N LYS A 186 13.59 3.12 10.62
CA LYS A 186 13.44 1.73 11.09
C LYS A 186 12.43 1.62 12.22
N GLN A 187 12.53 2.49 13.23
CA GLN A 187 11.57 2.53 14.34
C GLN A 187 10.13 2.76 13.84
N GLY A 188 9.94 3.67 12.88
CA GLY A 188 8.64 3.89 12.26
C GLY A 188 8.10 2.70 11.47
N LEU A 189 8.97 1.99 10.75
CA LEU A 189 8.59 0.76 10.05
C LEU A 189 8.18 -0.36 11.02
N GLU A 190 8.83 -0.45 12.19
CA GLU A 190 8.44 -1.39 13.26
C GLU A 190 7.03 -1.06 13.81
N GLU A 191 6.66 0.23 13.94
CA GLU A 191 5.29 0.64 14.31
C GLU A 191 4.27 0.20 13.24
N LEU A 192 4.60 0.35 11.95
CA LEU A 192 3.72 -0.09 10.85
C LEU A 192 3.62 -1.62 10.77
N GLU A 193 4.70 -2.35 11.03
CA GLU A 193 4.71 -3.82 11.11
C GLU A 193 3.82 -4.31 12.26
N ALA A 194 3.95 -3.69 13.42
CA ALA A 194 3.13 -3.97 14.59
C ALA A 194 1.65 -3.72 14.29
N TRP A 195 1.31 -2.62 13.61
CA TRP A 195 -0.06 -2.35 13.18
C TRP A 195 -0.62 -3.45 12.25
N CYS A 196 0.18 -3.91 11.27
CA CYS A 196 -0.23 -5.01 10.40
C CYS A 196 -0.47 -6.32 11.15
N THR A 197 0.34 -6.61 12.17
CA THR A 197 0.23 -7.85 12.97
C THR A 197 -0.96 -7.80 13.95
N GLN A 198 -1.24 -6.63 14.52
CA GLN A 198 -2.37 -6.43 15.46
C GLN A 198 -3.72 -6.31 14.74
N SER A 199 -3.73 -5.78 13.52
CA SER A 199 -4.92 -5.73 12.67
C SER A 199 -5.34 -7.14 12.27
N LYS A 200 -6.65 -7.45 12.28
CA LYS A 200 -7.10 -8.78 11.84
C LYS A 200 -6.60 -9.06 10.41
N PRO A 201 -6.12 -10.29 10.10
CA PRO A 201 -5.55 -10.62 8.79
C PRO A 201 -6.49 -10.34 7.60
N GLU A 202 -7.80 -10.36 7.85
CA GLU A 202 -8.83 -10.04 6.85
C GLU A 202 -8.83 -8.58 6.38
N TYR A 203 -8.25 -7.64 7.15
CA TYR A 203 -8.14 -6.22 6.80
C TYR A 203 -6.74 -5.84 6.31
N ALA A 204 -5.69 -6.17 7.05
CA ALA A 204 -4.32 -5.81 6.64
C ALA A 204 -3.85 -6.61 5.43
N GLY A 205 -4.25 -7.88 5.32
CA GLY A 205 -3.86 -8.76 4.21
C GLY A 205 -2.34 -8.77 4.01
N SER A 206 -1.92 -8.54 2.76
CA SER A 206 -0.50 -8.47 2.36
C SER A 206 0.05 -7.03 2.33
N ALA A 207 -0.52 -6.09 3.10
CA ALA A 207 -0.09 -4.68 3.06
C ALA A 207 1.38 -4.49 3.46
N TRP A 208 1.88 -5.28 4.41
CA TRP A 208 3.29 -5.24 4.84
C TRP A 208 4.27 -5.52 3.69
N ASP A 209 3.94 -6.47 2.81
CA ASP A 209 4.80 -6.87 1.68
C ASP A 209 5.09 -5.71 0.70
N GLU A 210 4.22 -4.68 0.70
CA GLU A 210 4.40 -3.48 -0.12
C GLU A 210 5.55 -2.59 0.35
N LEU A 211 5.99 -2.72 1.62
CA LEU A 211 7.09 -1.94 2.21
C LEU A 211 8.49 -2.52 1.93
N LYS A 212 8.60 -3.61 1.17
CA LYS A 212 9.86 -4.34 0.97
C LYS A 212 11.05 -3.48 0.53
N HIS A 213 10.85 -2.48 -0.35
CA HIS A 213 11.98 -1.68 -0.85
C HIS A 213 12.53 -0.75 0.23
N ILE A 214 11.63 -0.05 0.94
CA ILE A 214 12.06 0.82 2.05
C ILE A 214 12.63 0.00 3.21
N CYS A 215 12.03 -1.15 3.55
CA CYS A 215 12.53 -2.03 4.62
C CYS A 215 13.94 -2.54 4.31
N GLN A 216 14.20 -3.02 3.09
CA GLN A 216 15.54 -3.47 2.70
C GLN A 216 16.56 -2.33 2.65
N ALA A 217 16.18 -1.17 2.08
CA ALA A 217 17.05 0.00 2.02
C ALA A 217 17.43 0.50 3.42
N VAL A 218 16.46 0.62 4.33
CA VAL A 218 16.69 1.05 5.72
C VAL A 218 17.46 0.00 6.49
N GLY A 219 17.13 -1.29 6.32
CA GLY A 219 17.87 -2.41 6.89
C GLY A 219 19.34 -2.36 6.51
N PHE A 220 19.65 -2.05 5.25
CA PHE A 220 21.01 -1.81 4.78
C PHE A 220 21.63 -0.56 5.45
N LEU A 221 20.93 0.57 5.49
CA LEU A 221 21.45 1.83 6.07
C LEU A 221 21.88 1.69 7.55
N VAL A 222 21.24 0.83 8.34
CA VAL A 222 21.54 0.66 9.78
C VAL A 222 22.57 -0.43 10.10
N ILE A 223 23.22 -1.03 9.09
CA ILE A 223 24.29 -2.00 9.30
C ILE A 223 25.54 -1.29 9.83
N PHE A 224 26.11 -1.75 10.95
CA PHE A 224 27.31 -1.10 11.52
C PHE A 224 28.61 -1.36 10.78
N LYS A 225 28.82 -2.57 10.24
CA LYS A 225 30.09 -2.98 9.60
C LYS A 225 29.91 -3.21 8.10
N LYS A 226 29.37 -2.22 7.39
CA LYS A 226 29.05 -2.32 5.94
C LYS A 226 30.26 -2.70 5.09
N PHE A 227 31.45 -2.22 5.46
CA PHE A 227 32.72 -2.54 4.78
C PHE A 227 33.06 -4.04 4.74
N ARG A 228 32.43 -4.87 5.61
CA ARG A 228 32.62 -6.33 5.63
C ARG A 228 31.66 -7.09 4.72
N ILE A 229 30.66 -6.41 4.16
CA ILE A 229 29.63 -7.06 3.36
C ILE A 229 30.03 -7.00 1.90
N SER A 230 30.02 -8.16 1.25
CA SER A 230 30.34 -8.29 -0.16
C SER A 230 29.19 -7.77 -1.04
N TYR A 231 29.50 -7.43 -2.29
CA TYR A 231 28.49 -7.03 -3.27
C TYR A 231 27.41 -8.11 -3.47
N ASP A 232 27.84 -9.36 -3.51
CA ASP A 232 26.96 -10.50 -3.78
C ASP A 232 26.01 -10.76 -2.60
N GLU A 233 26.46 -10.62 -1.35
CA GLU A 233 25.58 -10.66 -0.16
C GLU A 233 24.57 -9.52 -0.16
N ILE A 234 24.97 -8.31 -0.58
CA ILE A 234 24.04 -7.17 -0.62
C ILE A 234 22.90 -7.44 -1.61
N ILE A 235 23.19 -7.92 -2.81
CA ILE A 235 22.17 -8.11 -3.85
C ILE A 235 21.33 -9.37 -3.61
N ASN A 236 21.96 -10.47 -3.20
CA ASN A 236 21.29 -11.76 -3.15
C ASN A 236 20.60 -12.04 -1.80
N ASP A 237 21.06 -11.40 -0.71
CA ASP A 237 20.54 -11.68 0.64
C ASP A 237 19.86 -10.47 1.28
N LEU A 238 20.46 -9.27 1.19
CA LEU A 238 19.97 -8.09 1.94
C LEU A 238 18.94 -7.26 1.16
N CYS A 239 19.23 -6.96 -0.11
CA CYS A 239 18.51 -5.97 -0.92
C CYS A 239 17.94 -6.59 -2.20
N THR A 240 17.32 -7.77 -2.08
CA THR A 240 16.80 -8.57 -3.21
C THR A 240 15.71 -7.90 -4.04
N ALA A 241 15.04 -6.87 -3.50
CA ALA A 241 14.03 -6.09 -4.20
C ALA A 241 14.60 -4.83 -4.90
N LEU A 242 15.84 -4.44 -4.61
CA LEU A 242 16.45 -3.23 -5.16
C LEU A 242 17.20 -3.56 -6.46
N SER A 243 17.03 -2.70 -7.47
CA SER A 243 17.88 -2.77 -8.65
C SER A 243 19.31 -2.32 -8.34
N VAL A 244 20.28 -2.77 -9.14
CA VAL A 244 21.69 -2.34 -9.03
C VAL A 244 21.82 -0.81 -9.02
N GLN A 245 21.05 -0.12 -9.87
CA GLN A 245 21.07 1.34 -9.96
C GLN A 245 20.54 2.02 -8.69
N GLN A 246 19.49 1.47 -8.08
CA GLN A 246 18.92 1.99 -6.83
C GLN A 246 19.90 1.79 -5.68
N LEU A 247 20.45 0.58 -5.55
CA LEU A 247 21.44 0.25 -4.54
C LEU A 247 22.67 1.15 -4.66
N TYR A 248 23.19 1.31 -5.89
CA TYR A 248 24.31 2.21 -6.17
C TYR A 248 24.04 3.63 -5.66
N LYS A 249 22.84 4.17 -5.94
CA LYS A 249 22.47 5.52 -5.51
C LYS A 249 22.44 5.66 -4.00
N ILE A 250 21.91 4.65 -3.29
CA ILE A 250 21.89 4.62 -1.81
C ILE A 250 23.31 4.54 -1.26
N CYS A 251 24.14 3.61 -1.75
CA CYS A 251 25.52 3.42 -1.30
C CYS A 251 26.38 4.68 -1.49
N THR A 252 26.22 5.38 -2.61
CA THR A 252 26.99 6.59 -2.90
C THR A 252 26.54 7.82 -2.11
N GLN A 253 25.27 7.87 -1.72
CA GLN A 253 24.73 8.96 -0.90
C GLN A 253 24.94 8.72 0.61
N TYR A 254 25.16 7.47 1.01
CA TYR A 254 25.29 7.09 2.41
C TYR A 254 26.45 7.77 3.13
N TRP A 255 26.21 8.14 4.39
CA TRP A 255 27.25 8.55 5.34
C TRP A 255 26.87 8.17 6.78
N ASP A 256 27.85 7.83 7.61
CA ASP A 256 27.63 7.56 9.03
C ASP A 256 27.83 8.85 9.84
N ASP A 257 26.74 9.33 10.43
CA ASP A 257 26.65 10.58 11.17
C ASP A 257 26.73 10.41 12.69
N LYS A 258 26.82 9.17 13.18
CA LYS A 258 26.73 8.83 14.61
C LYS A 258 27.97 8.12 15.14
N TYR A 259 28.50 7.18 14.37
CA TYR A 259 29.62 6.33 14.81
C TYR A 259 30.88 6.48 13.95
N ASN A 260 30.79 7.26 12.86
CA ASN A 260 31.89 7.48 11.92
C ASN A 260 32.50 6.16 11.38
N THR A 261 31.66 5.14 11.18
CA THR A 261 32.06 3.86 10.60
C THR A 261 32.34 3.99 9.11
N GLU A 262 33.20 3.12 8.60
CA GLU A 262 33.46 3.02 7.16
C GLU A 262 32.19 2.58 6.41
N SER A 263 31.99 3.20 5.23
CA SER A 263 30.91 2.85 4.30
C SER A 263 31.15 1.47 3.66
N VAL A 264 30.44 1.17 2.57
CA VAL A 264 30.71 -0.02 1.76
C VAL A 264 32.17 -0.05 1.27
N SER A 265 32.71 -1.26 1.07
CA SER A 265 34.08 -1.44 0.61
C SER A 265 34.34 -0.83 -0.78
N GLU A 266 35.61 -0.59 -1.10
CA GLU A 266 35.99 -0.11 -2.44
C GLU A 266 35.57 -1.10 -3.53
N GLU A 267 35.56 -2.41 -3.28
CA GLU A 267 35.13 -3.42 -4.28
C GLU A 267 33.65 -3.23 -4.67
N VAL A 268 32.77 -3.08 -3.67
CA VAL A 268 31.34 -2.77 -3.87
C VAL A 268 31.19 -1.42 -4.59
N SER A 269 32.09 -0.48 -4.28
CA SER A 269 32.18 0.81 -4.95
C SER A 269 32.87 0.78 -6.31
N THR A 270 33.51 -0.31 -6.75
CA THR A 270 34.37 -0.34 -7.98
C THR A 270 33.85 -1.31 -9.04
N ARG A 271 33.05 -2.33 -8.68
CA ARG A 271 32.17 -3.03 -9.65
C ARG A 271 31.20 -2.07 -10.38
N ARG A 272 31.18 -0.79 -9.94
CA ARG A 272 30.72 0.49 -10.55
C ARG A 272 30.73 0.65 -12.07
N MET A 273 31.55 -0.08 -12.84
CA MET A 273 31.84 0.25 -14.25
C MET A 273 31.28 -0.75 -15.28
N LEU A 274 30.77 -1.91 -14.87
CA LEU A 274 30.47 -3.02 -15.80
C LEU A 274 28.97 -3.25 -16.08
N MET A 275 28.09 -2.35 -15.62
CA MET A 275 26.63 -2.49 -15.77
C MET A 275 25.95 -1.30 -16.45
N ASN A 276 26.68 -0.59 -17.33
CA ASN A 276 26.09 0.28 -18.36
C ASN A 276 25.97 -0.47 -19.68
#